data_AF-A0A9E4T704-F1
#
_entry.id   AF-A0A9E4T704-F1
#
_cell.length_a   1.000
_cell.length_b   1.000
_cell.length_c   1.000
_cell.angle_alpha   90.00
_cell.angle_beta   90.00
_cell.angle_gamma   90.00
#
_symmetry.space_group_name_H-M   'P 1'
#
loop_
_entity.id
_entity.type
_entity.pdbx_description
1 polymer ?
#
loop_
_entity_poly.entity_id
_entity_poly.type
_entity_poly.pdbx_seq_one_letter_code
_entity_poly.pdbx_strand_id
1 'polypeptide(L)' 'MSYQDRNLTCVECGQSFIFSADDQSYHAEKGYTNEPKRCPSCRQSRRANRSSDGFGFDRGPR' A
#
# COMPACT_ATOMS: atom_id res chain seq x y z
N MET A 1 2.87 22.52 1.37
CA MET A 1 2.09 21.95 2.49
C MET A 1 3.07 21.40 3.51
N SER A 2 2.89 21.69 4.80
CA SER A 2 3.67 21.05 5.87
C SER A 2 3.12 19.63 6.09
N TYR A 3 3.77 18.63 5.53
CA TYR A 3 3.41 17.24 5.82
C TYR A 3 3.98 16.86 7.19
N GLN A 4 3.13 16.32 8.06
CA GLN A 4 3.52 15.86 9.39
C GLN A 4 3.20 14.39 9.52
N ASP A 5 3.97 13.67 10.33
CA ASP A 5 3.72 12.27 10.60
C ASP A 5 2.40 12.12 11.36
N ARG A 6 1.51 11.28 10.84
CA ARG A 6 0.17 11.08 11.41
C ARG A 6 -0.09 9.60 11.60
N ASN A 7 -0.53 9.21 12.79
CA ASN A 7 -0.96 7.83 13.03
C ASN A 7 -2.40 7.64 12.53
N LEU A 8 -2.57 6.69 11.60
CA LEU A 8 -3.86 6.30 11.04
C LEU A 8 -4.19 4.85 11.42
N THR A 9 -5.47 4.52 11.52
CA THR A 9 -5.92 3.15 11.81
C THR A 9 -6.26 2.42 10.52
N CYS A 10 -5.71 1.23 10.34
CA CYS A 10 -6.00 0.38 9.19
C CYS A 10 -7.43 -0.15 9.25
N VAL A 11 -8.22 0.07 8.19
CA VAL A 11 -9.60 -0.43 8.11
C VAL A 11 -9.72 -1.93 7.89
N GLU A 12 -8.62 -2.61 7.52
CA GLU A 12 -8.63 -4.08 7.30
C GLU A 12 -8.16 -4.87 8.52
N CYS A 13 -7.08 -4.45 9.19
CA CYS A 13 -6.54 -5.17 10.35
C CYS A 13 -6.73 -4.44 11.69
N GLY A 14 -7.24 -3.20 11.69
CA GLY A 14 -7.41 -2.40 12.91
C GLY A 14 -6.11 -1.85 13.52
N GLN A 15 -4.95 -2.12 12.95
CA GLN A 15 -3.67 -1.65 13.49
C GLN A 15 -3.40 -0.19 13.16
N SER A 16 -2.81 0.53 14.11
CA SER A 16 -2.26 1.88 13.91
C SER A 16 -0.99 1.82 13.07
N PHE A 17 -0.89 2.67 12.05
CA PHE A 17 0.31 2.83 11.22
C PHE A 17 0.62 4.31 11.00
N ILE A 18 1.90 4.61 10.78
CA ILE A 18 2.37 5.97 10.54
C ILE A 18 2.17 6.32 9.07
N PHE A 19 1.47 7.41 8.82
CA PHE A 19 1.41 8.10 7.54
C PHE A 19 2.38 9.27 7.59
N SER A 20 3.62 9.00 7.16
CA SER A 20 4.72 9.95 7.31
C SER A 20 4.59 11.14 6.37
N ALA A 21 5.40 12.16 6.62
CA ALA A 21 5.54 13.30 5.72
C ALA A 21 5.94 12.87 4.30
N ASP A 22 6.81 11.87 4.17
CA ASP A 22 7.27 11.31 2.89
C ASP A 22 6.16 10.55 2.14
N ASP A 23 5.33 9.77 2.85
CA ASP A 23 4.19 9.11 2.22
C ASP A 23 3.17 10.13 1.70
N GLN A 24 3.00 11.26 2.42
CA GLN A 24 2.12 12.35 2.01
C GLN A 24 2.64 13.11 0.79
N SER A 25 3.94 13.40 0.74
CA SER A 25 4.56 14.04 -0.42
C SER A 25 4.45 13.14 -1.65
N TYR A 26 4.72 11.84 -1.52
CA TYR A 26 4.53 10.87 -2.59
C TYR A 26 3.08 10.79 -3.07
N HIS A 27 2.11 10.80 -2.14
CA HIS A 27 0.69 10.82 -2.47
C HIS A 27 0.31 12.09 -3.24
N ALA A 28 0.77 13.25 -2.79
CA ALA A 28 0.50 14.54 -3.42
C ALA A 28 1.12 14.63 -4.83
N GLU A 29 2.36 14.17 -5.00
CA GLU A 29 3.05 14.12 -6.29
C GLU A 29 2.32 13.22 -7.31
N LYS A 30 1.71 12.13 -6.84
CA LYS A 30 0.90 11.24 -7.67
C LYS A 30 -0.51 11.78 -7.95
N GLY A 31 -0.89 12.91 -7.37
CA GLY A 31 -2.24 13.47 -7.50
C GLY A 31 -3.29 12.74 -6.64
N TYR A 32 -2.87 11.98 -5.63
CA TYR A 32 -3.79 11.38 -4.66
C TYR A 32 -4.17 12.43 -3.61
N THR A 33 -5.42 12.87 -3.65
CA THR A 33 -6.02 13.74 -2.63
C THR A 33 -6.49 12.98 -1.38
N ASN A 34 -6.51 11.65 -1.45
CA ASN A 34 -7.03 10.80 -0.38
C ASN A 34 -5.92 10.18 0.46
N GLU A 35 -6.18 10.12 1.76
CA GLU A 35 -5.31 9.47 2.73
C GLU A 35 -5.42 7.94 2.65
N PRO A 36 -4.32 7.21 2.88
CA PRO A 36 -4.36 5.76 2.90
C PRO A 36 -5.24 5.27 4.06
N LYS A 37 -6.22 4.42 3.75
CA LYS A 37 -7.07 3.76 4.76
C LYS A 37 -6.49 2.43 5.26
N ARG A 38 -5.44 1.94 4.61
CA ARG A 38 -4.85 0.61 4.84
C ARG A 38 -3.38 0.76 5.14
N CYS A 39 -2.87 0.01 6.11
CA CYS A 39 -1.45 -0.01 6.44
C CYS A 39 -0.61 -0.62 5.29
N PRO A 40 0.71 -0.34 5.25
CA PRO A 40 1.62 -0.90 4.25
C PRO A 40 1.56 -2.43 4.16
N SER A 41 1.42 -3.13 5.29
CA SER A 41 1.34 -4.60 5.35
C SER A 41 0.10 -5.14 4.63
N CYS A 42 -1.09 -4.56 4.86
CA CYS A 42 -2.32 -4.94 4.14
C CYS A 42 -2.24 -4.62 2.65
N ARG A 43 -1.64 -3.46 2.28
CA ARG A 43 -1.41 -3.10 0.87
C ARG A 43 -0.45 -4.10 0.20
N GLN A 44 0.63 -4.49 0.88
CA GLN A 44 1.62 -5.44 0.37
C GLN A 44 1.02 -6.84 0.25
N SER A 45 0.30 -7.33 1.26
CA SER A 45 -0.40 -8.62 1.22
C SER A 45 -1.37 -8.69 0.04
N ARG A 46 -2.11 -7.61 -0.24
CA ARG A 46 -3.04 -7.57 -1.38
C ARG A 46 -2.32 -7.49 -2.74
N ARG A 47 -1.14 -6.87 -2.80
CA ARG A 47 -0.28 -6.91 -4.00
C ARG A 47 0.30 -8.31 -4.21
N ALA A 48 0.78 -8.96 -3.15
CA ALA A 48 1.35 -10.30 -3.21
C ALA A 48 0.31 -11.33 -3.73
N ASN A 49 -0.93 -11.26 -3.23
CA ASN A 49 -2.03 -12.12 -3.69
C ASN A 49 -2.43 -11.89 -5.16
N ARG A 50 -2.08 -10.75 -5.76
CA ARG A 50 -2.28 -10.51 -7.21
C ARG A 50 -1.09 -10.94 -8.05
N SER A 51 0.10 -11.00 -7.46
CA SER A 51 1.31 -11.45 -8.15
C SER A 51 1.45 -12.97 -8.20
N SER A 52 0.68 -13.70 -7.38
CA SER A 52 0.60 -15.16 -7.42
C SER A 52 -0.26 -15.72 -8.56
N ASP A 53 -0.99 -14.88 -9.30
CA ASP A 53 -1.89 -15.29 -10.40
C ASP A 53 -1.38 -14.85 -11.79
N GLY A 54 -0.10 -14.48 -11.91
CA GLY A 54 0.45 -13.86 -13.14
C GLY A 54 1.80 -14.39 -13.61
N PHE A 55 2.36 -15.41 -12.96
CA PHE A 55 3.56 -16.11 -13.43
C PHE A 55 3.25 -17.59 -13.61
N GLY A 56 2.30 -17.89 -14.49
CA GLY A 56 2.22 -19.15 -15.21
C GLY A 56 3.48 -19.33 -16.05
N PHE A 57 4.59 -19.69 -15.41
CA PHE A 57 5.68 -20.40 -16.04
C PHE A 57 5.32 -21.89 -16.10
N ASP A 58 4.12 -22.21 -16.62
CA ASP A 58 3.83 -23.50 -17.24
C ASP A 58 4.58 -23.57 -18.57
N ARG A 59 5.92 -23.58 -18.50
CA ARG A 59 6.71 -24.23 -19.56
C ARG A 59 6.52 -25.73 -19.36
N GLY A 60 5.40 -26.22 -19.88
CA GLY A 60 5.17 -27.65 -20.05
C GLY A 60 6.35 -28.32 -20.77
N PRO A 61 6.53 -29.63 -20.58
CA PRO A 61 7.67 -30.34 -21.13
C PRO A 61 7.50 -30.46 -22.64
N ARG A 62 8.56 -30.15 -23.38
CA ARG A 62 8.78 -30.63 -24.74
C ARG A 62 10.22 -31.11 -24.84
#